data_AF-A0A358PI63-F1
#
_entry.id   AF-A0A358PI63-F1
#
_cell.length_a   1.000
_cell.length_b   1.000
_cell.length_c   1.000
_cell.angle_alpha   90.00
_cell.angle_beta   90.00
_cell.angle_gamma   90.00
#
_symmetry.space_group_name_H-M   'P 1'
#
loop_
_entity.id
_entity.type
_entity.pdbx_description
1 polymer ?
#
loop_
_entity_poly.entity_id
_entity_poly.type
_entity_poly.pdbx_seq_one_letter_code
_entity_poly.pdbx_strand_id
1 'polypeptide(L)'
;MKKMIFRIILSIAGFLLVAEGIVAASISNLNLGIVMPFVIGIPLIIVGVFYPLLSSWWSVSIVGKILKYAMISAYVLFALLFAATTTLILANSKTTAEPEKADVLIVLGAGIRGDLPSVVLRNRLDRALDCYEQNPDLLIIVSGGMGEGESSTEASVMKKWL
;
A
#
# COMPACT_ATOMS: atom_id res chain seq x y z
N MET A 1 -17.10 -31.55 -0.32
CA MET A 1 -16.38 -30.89 0.79
C MET A 1 -15.20 -30.04 0.34
N LYS A 2 -14.13 -30.60 -0.27
CA LYS A 2 -12.93 -29.82 -0.68
C LYS A 2 -13.21 -28.59 -1.57
N LYS A 3 -14.07 -28.73 -2.60
CA LYS A 3 -14.47 -27.60 -3.48
C LYS A 3 -15.26 -26.51 -2.76
N MET A 4 -16.04 -26.87 -1.74
CA MET A 4 -16.84 -25.91 -0.97
C MET A 4 -15.93 -25.09 -0.04
N ILE A 5 -15.01 -25.75 0.65
CA ILE A 5 -14.00 -25.09 1.51
C ILE A 5 -13.14 -24.13 0.68
N PHE A 6 -12.66 -24.55 -0.48
CA PHE A 6 -11.86 -23.70 -1.38
C PHE A 6 -12.58 -22.39 -1.75
N ARG A 7 -13.87 -22.47 -2.11
CA ARG A 7 -14.69 -21.30 -2.46
C ARG A 7 -14.85 -20.34 -1.30
N ILE A 8 -15.10 -20.87 -0.11
CA ILE A 8 -15.26 -20.08 1.11
C ILE A 8 -13.97 -19.33 1.42
N ILE A 9 -12.82 -20.01 1.35
CA ILE A 9 -11.51 -19.40 1.60
C ILE A 9 -11.25 -18.25 0.62
N LEU A 10 -11.45 -18.45 -0.69
CA LEU A 10 -11.25 -17.38 -1.67
C LEU A 10 -12.19 -16.19 -1.46
N SER A 11 -13.45 -16.47 -1.12
CA SER A 11 -14.44 -15.42 -0.88
C SER A 11 -14.08 -14.59 0.36
N ILE A 12 -13.67 -15.25 1.44
CA ILE A 12 -13.23 -14.58 2.67
C ILE A 12 -11.96 -13.77 2.42
N ALA A 13 -10.95 -14.37 1.79
CA ALA A 13 -9.68 -13.69 1.48
C ALA A 13 -9.92 -12.45 0.61
N GLY A 14 -10.74 -12.57 -0.44
CA GLY A 14 -11.09 -11.46 -1.29
C GLY A 14 -11.88 -10.37 -0.56
N PHE A 15 -12.83 -10.75 0.29
CA PHE A 15 -13.59 -9.79 1.10
C PHE A 15 -12.70 -9.01 2.07
N LEU A 16 -11.77 -9.69 2.75
CA LEU A 16 -10.81 -9.04 3.65
C LEU A 16 -9.93 -8.02 2.92
N LEU A 17 -9.45 -8.35 1.72
CA LEU A 17 -8.66 -7.43 0.89
C LEU A 17 -9.47 -6.20 0.47
N VAL A 18 -10.72 -6.38 0.03
CA VAL A 18 -11.59 -5.26 -0.35
C VAL A 18 -11.93 -4.39 0.86
N ALA A 19 -12.23 -5.01 2.00
CA ALA A 19 -12.52 -4.29 3.25
C ALA A 19 -11.31 -3.48 3.72
N GLU A 20 -10.11 -4.05 3.67
CA GLU A 20 -8.86 -3.34 3.96
C GLU A 20 -8.66 -2.15 3.02
N GLY A 21 -8.85 -2.34 1.71
CA GLY A 21 -8.76 -1.25 0.74
C GLY A 21 -9.76 -0.11 1.00
N ILE A 22 -10.99 -0.42 1.44
CA ILE A 22 -12.01 0.59 1.80
C ILE A 22 -11.56 1.39 3.02
N VAL A 23 -11.09 0.69 4.06
CA VAL A 23 -10.59 1.33 5.28
C VAL A 23 -9.40 2.23 4.93
N ALA A 24 -8.43 1.71 4.17
CA ALA A 24 -7.25 2.45 3.74
C ALA A 24 -7.60 3.70 2.92
N ALA A 25 -8.56 3.60 1.99
CA ALA A 25 -9.05 4.73 1.19
C ALA A 25 -9.74 5.81 2.04
N SER A 26 -10.36 5.43 3.17
CA SER A 26 -10.98 6.41 4.08
C SER A 26 -9.94 7.22 4.88
N ILE A 27 -8.79 6.63 5.20
CA ILE A 27 -7.76 7.24 6.07
C ILE A 27 -6.58 7.88 5.33
N SER A 28 -6.32 7.47 4.08
CA SER A 28 -5.16 7.92 3.30
C SER A 28 -5.54 8.39 1.89
N ASN A 29 -4.63 9.13 1.24
CA ASN A 29 -4.82 9.54 -0.15
C ASN A 29 -4.65 8.33 -1.08
N LEU A 30 -5.44 8.28 -2.16
CA LEU A 30 -5.40 7.17 -3.11
C LEU A 30 -4.00 7.01 -3.70
N ASN A 31 -3.47 5.81 -3.57
CA ASN A 31 -2.18 5.41 -4.12
C ASN A 31 -2.25 3.93 -4.52
N LEU A 32 -1.20 3.44 -5.18
CA LEU A 32 -1.16 2.04 -5.63
C LEU A 32 -1.36 1.05 -4.49
N GLY A 33 -0.83 1.32 -3.30
CA GLY A 33 -1.02 0.47 -2.12
C GLY A 33 -2.47 0.29 -1.70
N ILE A 34 -3.33 1.29 -1.92
CA ILE A 34 -4.77 1.24 -1.62
C ILE A 34 -5.56 0.57 -2.75
N VAL A 35 -5.14 0.77 -4.01
CA VAL A 35 -5.84 0.22 -5.17
C VAL A 35 -5.59 -1.29 -5.32
N MET A 36 -4.38 -1.75 -5.02
CA MET A 36 -3.98 -3.15 -5.23
C MET A 36 -4.84 -4.19 -4.48
N PRO A 37 -5.22 -3.99 -3.20
CA PRO A 37 -6.15 -4.87 -2.49
C PRO A 37 -7.48 -5.07 -3.24
N PHE A 38 -8.01 -4.04 -3.91
CA PHE A 38 -9.22 -4.20 -4.74
C PHE A 38 -8.96 -5.04 -5.99
N VAL A 39 -7.86 -4.74 -6.71
CA VAL A 39 -7.48 -5.45 -7.94
C VAL A 39 -7.26 -6.95 -7.69
N ILE A 40 -6.74 -7.31 -6.51
CA ILE A 40 -6.52 -8.69 -6.09
C ILE A 40 -7.78 -9.27 -5.44
N GLY A 41 -8.47 -8.52 -4.60
CA GLY A 41 -9.60 -9.02 -3.81
C GLY A 41 -10.85 -9.29 -4.64
N ILE A 42 -11.23 -8.39 -5.56
CA ILE A 42 -12.46 -8.51 -6.34
C ILE A 42 -12.48 -9.79 -7.20
N PRO A 43 -11.43 -10.15 -7.97
CA PRO A 43 -11.43 -11.39 -8.72
C PRO A 43 -11.52 -12.63 -7.81
N LEU A 44 -10.92 -12.62 -6.61
CA LEU A 44 -11.04 -13.73 -5.67
C LEU A 44 -12.48 -13.93 -5.18
N ILE A 45 -13.20 -12.82 -4.90
CA ILE A 45 -14.63 -12.87 -4.56
C ILE A 45 -15.42 -13.45 -5.73
N ILE A 46 -15.20 -12.93 -6.95
CA ILE A 46 -15.89 -13.41 -8.16
C ILE A 46 -15.66 -14.92 -8.35
N VAL A 47 -14.41 -15.37 -8.26
CA VAL A 47 -14.06 -16.79 -8.39
C VAL A 47 -14.66 -17.62 -7.28
N GLY A 48 -14.64 -17.16 -6.03
CA GLY A 48 -15.20 -17.90 -4.89
C GLY A 48 -16.72 -18.07 -4.96
N VAL A 49 -17.44 -16.97 -5.23
CA VAL A 49 -18.91 -16.93 -5.33
C VAL A 49 -19.39 -17.72 -6.55
N PHE A 50 -18.87 -17.40 -7.74
CA PHE A 50 -19.31 -17.95 -9.02
C PHE A 50 -18.56 -19.22 -9.47
N TYR A 51 -17.78 -19.85 -8.57
CA TYR A 51 -16.99 -21.04 -8.88
C TYR A 51 -17.74 -22.15 -9.62
N PRO A 52 -19.00 -22.53 -9.29
CA PRO A 52 -19.68 -23.61 -10.02
C PRO A 52 -19.87 -23.28 -11.50
N LEU A 53 -20.23 -22.02 -11.80
CA LEU A 53 -20.45 -21.51 -13.15
C LEU A 53 -19.12 -21.43 -13.92
N LEU A 54 -18.10 -20.84 -13.30
CA LEU A 54 -16.76 -20.68 -13.89
C LEU A 54 -16.07 -22.03 -14.12
N SER A 55 -16.17 -22.95 -13.15
CA SER A 55 -15.50 -24.26 -13.22
C SER A 55 -16.08 -25.15 -14.32
N SER A 56 -17.39 -25.07 -14.57
CA SER A 56 -18.03 -25.76 -15.70
C SER A 56 -17.47 -25.23 -17.02
N TRP A 57 -17.43 -23.92 -17.20
CA TRP A 57 -16.89 -23.29 -18.41
C TRP A 57 -15.40 -23.56 -18.62
N TRP A 58 -14.58 -23.51 -17.55
CA TRP A 58 -13.16 -23.84 -17.58
C TRP A 58 -12.87 -25.30 -17.94
N SER A 59 -13.81 -26.22 -17.72
CA SER A 59 -13.62 -27.63 -18.08
C SER A 59 -13.84 -27.89 -19.57
N VAL A 60 -14.70 -27.10 -20.22
CA VAL A 60 -15.19 -27.36 -21.58
C VAL A 60 -14.54 -26.45 -22.63
N SER A 61 -14.32 -25.16 -22.35
CA SER A 61 -13.79 -24.20 -23.31
C SER A 61 -12.26 -24.09 -23.27
N ILE A 62 -11.61 -24.06 -24.45
CA ILE A 62 -10.16 -23.80 -24.57
C ILE A 62 -9.80 -22.41 -24.02
N VAL A 63 -10.64 -21.41 -24.32
CA VAL A 63 -10.49 -20.03 -23.83
C VAL A 63 -10.60 -19.99 -22.31
N GLY A 64 -11.55 -20.77 -21.76
CA GLY A 64 -11.70 -20.90 -20.31
C GLY A 64 -10.44 -21.46 -19.64
N LYS A 65 -9.84 -22.52 -20.20
CA LYS A 65 -8.60 -23.10 -19.66
C LYS A 65 -7.45 -22.10 -19.70
N ILE A 66 -7.27 -21.39 -20.81
CA ILE A 66 -6.23 -20.36 -20.96
C ILE A 66 -6.43 -19.27 -19.91
N LEU A 67 -7.65 -18.73 -19.78
CA LEU A 67 -7.93 -17.65 -18.82
C LEU A 67 -7.72 -18.10 -17.37
N LYS A 68 -8.10 -19.33 -17.02
CA LYS A 68 -7.86 -19.91 -15.71
C LYS A 68 -6.37 -19.96 -15.39
N TYR A 69 -5.55 -20.51 -16.28
CA TYR A 69 -4.12 -20.66 -16.04
C TYR A 69 -3.39 -19.32 -16.10
N ALA A 70 -3.81 -18.39 -16.96
CA ALA A 70 -3.29 -17.03 -17.00
C ALA A 70 -3.59 -16.27 -15.68
N MET A 71 -4.79 -16.40 -15.12
CA MET A 71 -5.11 -15.82 -13.82
C MET A 71 -4.26 -16.45 -12.72
N ILE A 72 -4.15 -17.78 -12.68
CA ILE A 72 -3.31 -18.46 -11.67
C ILE A 72 -1.85 -18.02 -11.79
N SER A 73 -1.30 -17.97 -13.01
CA SER A 73 0.09 -17.55 -13.22
C SER A 73 0.32 -16.10 -12.83
N ALA A 74 -0.64 -15.20 -13.09
CA ALA A 74 -0.57 -13.80 -12.67
C ALA A 74 -0.52 -13.67 -11.14
N TYR A 75 -1.36 -14.39 -10.40
CA TYR A 75 -1.35 -14.37 -8.93
C TYR A 75 -0.07 -14.97 -8.35
N VAL A 76 0.41 -16.08 -8.92
CA VAL A 76 1.67 -16.70 -8.49
C VAL A 76 2.85 -15.77 -8.75
N LEU A 77 2.93 -15.18 -9.96
CA LEU A 77 3.97 -14.22 -10.30
C LEU A 77 3.92 -12.99 -9.39
N PHE A 78 2.73 -12.44 -9.16
CA PHE A 78 2.55 -11.33 -8.23
C PHE A 78 3.04 -11.68 -6.83
N ALA A 79 2.64 -12.84 -6.29
CA ALA A 79 3.06 -13.28 -4.96
C ALA A 79 4.58 -13.46 -4.87
N LEU A 80 5.21 -14.03 -5.90
CA LEU A 80 6.67 -14.19 -5.97
C LEU A 80 7.39 -12.83 -6.03
N LEU A 81 6.92 -11.92 -6.89
CA LEU A 81 7.49 -10.58 -6.99
C LEU A 81 7.31 -9.81 -5.69
N PHE A 82 6.13 -9.84 -5.09
CA PHE A 82 5.85 -9.18 -3.82
C PHE A 82 6.72 -9.74 -2.69
N ALA A 83 6.87 -11.06 -2.58
CA ALA A 83 7.74 -11.67 -1.59
C ALA A 83 9.22 -11.30 -1.82
N ALA A 84 9.68 -11.34 -3.06
CA ALA A 84 11.06 -10.98 -3.41
C ALA A 84 11.35 -9.51 -3.11
N THR A 85 10.51 -8.57 -3.58
CA THR A 85 10.71 -7.14 -3.35
C THR A 85 10.60 -6.79 -1.87
N THR A 86 9.61 -7.33 -1.15
CA THR A 86 9.46 -7.10 0.30
C THR A 86 10.67 -7.64 1.07
N THR A 87 11.17 -8.82 0.72
CA THR A 87 12.38 -9.38 1.35
C THR A 87 13.61 -8.53 1.08
N LEU A 88 13.81 -8.08 -0.17
CA LEU A 88 14.93 -7.21 -0.53
C LEU A 88 14.84 -5.85 0.19
N ILE A 89 13.64 -5.26 0.26
CA ILE A 89 13.42 -4.02 0.99
C ILE A 89 13.75 -4.22 2.46
N LEU A 90 13.20 -5.24 3.12
CA LEU A 90 13.43 -5.49 4.54
C LEU A 90 14.91 -5.79 4.84
N ALA A 91 15.57 -6.58 4.00
CA ALA A 91 16.98 -6.93 4.17
C ALA A 91 17.93 -5.73 4.01
N ASN A 92 17.55 -4.73 3.21
CA ASN A 92 18.36 -3.53 2.96
C ASN A 92 17.86 -2.29 3.70
N SER A 93 16.74 -2.39 4.43
CA SER A 93 16.20 -1.28 5.21
C SER A 93 17.02 -1.11 6.48
N LYS A 94 17.70 0.03 6.62
CA LYS A 94 18.32 0.44 7.87
C LYS A 94 17.28 1.11 8.77
N THR A 95 16.43 0.32 9.41
CA THR A 95 15.36 0.81 10.31
C THR A 95 15.88 1.26 11.67
N THR A 96 17.10 0.86 12.02
CA THR A 96 17.78 1.17 13.29
C THR A 96 19.05 1.97 13.07
N ALA A 97 19.18 2.68 11.94
CA ALA A 97 20.24 3.66 11.84
C ALA A 97 20.02 4.67 12.98
N GLU A 98 20.94 4.69 13.94
CA GLU A 98 21.03 5.84 14.83
C GLU A 98 21.15 7.08 13.95
N PRO A 99 20.55 8.22 14.34
CA PRO A 99 20.78 9.45 13.62
C PRO A 99 22.29 9.71 13.64
N GLU A 100 22.96 9.35 12.55
CA GLU A 100 24.33 9.77 12.31
C GLU A 100 24.35 11.28 12.49
N LYS A 101 25.42 11.81 13.09
CA LYS A 101 25.61 13.26 13.16
C LYS A 101 25.55 13.80 11.73
N ALA A 102 24.40 14.37 11.40
CA ALA A 102 24.10 14.96 10.12
C ALA A 102 23.93 16.45 10.34
N ASP A 103 24.48 17.23 9.43
CA ASP A 103 24.29 18.68 9.44
C ASP A 103 22.90 19.06 8.91
N VAL A 104 22.32 18.20 8.06
CA VAL A 104 21.06 18.45 7.36
C VAL A 104 20.17 17.22 7.34
N LEU A 105 18.89 17.39 7.67
CA LEU A 105 17.83 16.40 7.51
C LEU A 105 16.82 16.89 6.47
N ILE A 106 16.64 16.14 5.39
CA ILE A 106 15.61 16.43 4.38
C ILE A 106 14.37 15.58 4.67
N VAL A 107 13.25 16.23 4.94
CA VAL A 107 11.95 15.58 5.13
C VAL A 107 11.13 15.72 3.85
N LEU A 108 10.82 14.58 3.23
CA LEU A 108 10.02 14.52 2.01
C LEU A 108 8.53 14.47 2.32
N GLY A 109 7.75 15.16 1.49
CA GLY A 109 6.30 15.16 1.47
C GLY A 109 5.68 13.77 1.30
N ALA A 110 4.46 13.63 1.79
CA ALA A 110 3.66 12.40 1.76
C ALA A 110 2.15 12.69 1.79
N GLY A 111 1.74 13.84 1.26
CA GLY A 111 0.35 14.27 1.18
C GLY A 111 -0.14 15.00 2.44
N ILE A 112 -1.04 15.95 2.22
CA ILE A 112 -1.83 16.62 3.24
C ILE A 112 -3.32 16.29 3.06
N ARG A 113 -4.12 16.66 4.06
CA ARG A 113 -5.59 16.60 4.02
C ARG A 113 -6.12 17.91 4.59
N GLY A 114 -6.51 18.83 3.70
CA GLY A 114 -6.71 20.23 4.07
C GLY A 114 -5.38 20.81 4.56
N ASP A 115 -5.38 21.43 5.74
CA ASP A 115 -4.18 22.03 6.34
C ASP A 115 -3.48 21.13 7.36
N LEU A 116 -3.69 19.81 7.29
CA LEU A 116 -3.07 18.84 8.19
C LEU A 116 -2.21 17.82 7.43
N PRO A 117 -1.07 17.39 7.99
CA PRO A 117 -0.30 16.30 7.41
C PRO A 117 -1.09 14.99 7.40
N SER A 118 -0.94 14.18 6.34
CA SER A 118 -1.43 12.81 6.32
C SER A 118 -0.80 11.97 7.44
N VAL A 119 -1.35 10.80 7.74
CA VAL A 119 -0.78 9.91 8.77
C VAL A 119 0.68 9.56 8.48
N VAL A 120 1.01 9.29 7.22
CA VAL A 120 2.39 8.98 6.80
C VAL A 120 3.29 10.21 6.93
N LEU A 121 2.80 11.39 6.52
CA LEU A 121 3.57 12.63 6.64
C LEU A 121 3.83 13.00 8.11
N ARG A 122 2.83 12.82 8.98
CA ARG A 122 2.97 13.05 10.42
C ARG A 122 4.05 12.16 11.02
N ASN A 123 4.01 10.85 10.76
CA ASN A 123 5.03 9.93 11.28
C ASN A 123 6.45 10.31 10.82
N ARG A 124 6.61 10.88 9.62
CA ARG A 124 7.90 11.40 9.15
C ARG A 124 8.35 12.65 9.90
N LEU A 125 7.41 13.56 10.18
CA LEU A 125 7.70 14.78 10.92
C LEU A 125 7.97 14.50 12.40
N ASP A 126 7.24 13.59 13.02
CA ASP A 126 7.51 13.09 14.39
C ASP A 126 8.95 12.57 14.47
N ARG A 127 9.36 11.71 13.53
CA ARG A 127 10.73 11.20 13.48
C ARG A 127 11.77 12.31 13.24
N ALA A 128 11.42 13.36 12.50
CA ALA A 128 12.29 14.51 12.28
C ALA A 128 12.50 15.33 13.56
N LEU A 129 11.46 15.49 14.38
CA LEU A 129 11.56 16.08 15.71
C LEU A 129 12.47 15.23 16.61
N ASP A 130 12.29 13.90 16.63
CA ASP A 130 13.17 13.02 17.41
C ASP A 130 14.65 13.14 17.01
N CYS A 131 14.94 13.33 15.71
CA CYS A 131 16.31 13.58 15.24
C CYS A 131 16.85 14.94 15.71
N TYR A 132 16.01 15.97 15.69
CA TYR A 132 16.38 17.33 16.10
C TYR A 132 16.63 17.41 17.61
N GLU A 133 15.81 16.74 18.43
CA GLU A 133 16.02 16.68 19.88
C GLU A 133 17.35 16.02 20.26
N GLN A 134 17.81 15.06 19.45
CA GLN A 134 19.10 14.38 19.64
C GLN A 134 20.30 15.18 19.08
N ASN A 135 20.06 16.10 18.14
CA ASN A 135 21.06 16.97 17.54
C ASN A 135 20.48 18.38 17.26
N PRO A 136 20.50 19.30 18.23
CA PRO A 136 19.87 20.62 18.09
C PRO A 136 20.45 21.52 16.98
N ASP A 137 21.66 21.24 16.50
CA ASP A 137 22.30 21.95 15.38
C ASP A 137 21.82 21.45 14.00
N LEU A 138 20.96 20.43 13.97
CA LEU A 138 20.45 19.81 12.75
C LEU A 138 19.57 20.78 11.94
N LEU A 139 19.97 21.09 10.71
CA LEU A 139 19.14 21.87 9.79
C LEU A 139 18.07 20.97 9.15
N ILE A 140 16.80 21.21 9.49
CA ILE A 140 15.68 20.51 8.85
C ILE A 140 15.23 21.26 7.59
N ILE A 141 15.21 20.55 6.45
CA ILE A 141 14.67 21.03 5.19
C ILE A 141 13.42 20.20 4.85
N VAL A 142 12.26 20.84 4.80
CA VAL A 142 11.02 20.22 4.35
C VAL A 142 10.82 20.43 2.85
N SER A 143 10.37 19.40 2.14
CA SER A 143 10.13 19.44 0.69
C SER A 143 8.80 18.81 0.33
N GLY A 144 7.94 19.57 -0.34
CA GLY A 144 6.61 19.11 -0.76
C GLY A 144 5.84 20.19 -1.53
N GLY A 145 5.21 19.79 -2.63
CA GLY A 145 4.46 20.67 -3.53
C GLY A 145 3.01 20.92 -3.09
N MET A 146 2.19 21.47 -3.97
CA MET A 146 0.74 21.57 -3.79
C MET A 146 0.05 20.52 -4.66
N GLY A 147 -0.77 19.66 -4.06
CA GLY A 147 -1.59 18.68 -4.74
C GLY A 147 -2.84 19.29 -5.37
N GLU A 148 -3.52 18.50 -6.21
CA GLU A 148 -4.76 18.91 -6.86
C GLU A 148 -5.87 19.13 -5.82
N GLY A 149 -6.46 20.33 -5.81
CA GLY A 149 -7.53 20.70 -4.87
C GLY A 149 -7.04 21.09 -3.47
N GLU A 150 -5.73 21.17 -3.24
CA GLU A 150 -5.15 21.64 -1.97
C GLU A 150 -4.99 23.17 -1.96
N SER A 151 -5.24 23.80 -0.80
CA SER A 151 -5.11 25.26 -0.61
C SER A 151 -3.72 25.70 -0.16
N SER A 152 -2.88 24.75 0.27
CA SER A 152 -1.56 24.97 0.85
C SER A 152 -0.55 24.00 0.24
N THR A 153 0.74 24.34 0.16
CA THR A 153 1.77 23.35 -0.20
C THR A 153 2.03 22.42 0.99
N GLU A 154 2.35 21.15 0.73
CA GLU A 154 2.78 20.21 1.76
C GLU A 154 3.93 20.80 2.59
N ALA A 155 4.94 21.41 1.96
CA ALA A 155 6.05 22.05 2.66
C ALA A 155 5.61 23.18 3.61
N SER A 156 4.61 23.98 3.22
CA SER A 156 4.09 25.05 4.08
C SER A 156 3.37 24.49 5.32
N VAL A 157 2.62 23.40 5.15
CA VAL A 157 1.95 22.69 6.26
C VAL A 157 2.97 22.02 7.16
N MET A 158 3.99 21.36 6.59
CA MET A 158 5.09 20.75 7.34
C MET A 158 5.84 21.78 8.18
N LYS A 159 6.15 22.95 7.61
CA LYS A 159 6.81 24.04 8.32
C LYS A 159 5.97 24.61 9.47
N LYS A 160 4.64 24.62 9.33
CA LYS A 160 3.73 25.06 10.39
C LYS A 160 3.59 24.01 11.50
N TRP A 161 3.78 22.74 11.15
CA TRP A 161 3.64 21.62 12.07
C TRP A 161 4.87 21.42 12.96
N LEU A 162 6.08 21.61 12.39
CA LEU A 162 7.36 21.66 13.11
C LEU A 162 7.48 22.96 13.90
#